data_AF-A0A3M1DRV9-F1
#
_entry.id   AF-A0A3M1DRV9-F1
#
_cell.length_a   1.000
_cell.length_b   1.000
_cell.length_c   1.000
_cell.angle_alpha   90.00
_cell.angle_beta   90.00
_cell.angle_gamma   90.00
#
_symmetry.space_group_name_H-M   'P 1'
#
loop_
_entity.id
_entity.type
_entity.pdbx_description
1 polymer ?
#
loop_
_entity_poly.entity_id
_entity_poly.type
_entity_poly.pdbx_seq_one_letter_code
_entity_poly.pdbx_strand_id
1 'polypeptide(L)'
;PESFGRTTLEALAMGRPVIGYAHGGVREQLEALFPKGLVPVGDTDAVVRKVLEWRHEPPPVRELADAFSLPAMQERTLSVYRELA
;
A
#
# COMPACT_ATOMS: atom_id res chain seq x y z
N PRO A 1 -8.76 -9.84 10.69
CA PRO A 1 -9.08 -9.16 9.41
C PRO A 1 -8.62 -7.71 9.45
N GLU A 2 -7.68 -7.34 8.58
CA GLU A 2 -7.27 -5.95 8.40
C GLU A 2 -8.17 -5.33 7.34
N SER A 3 -8.84 -4.21 7.69
CA SER A 3 -9.62 -3.44 6.72
C SER A 3 -8.69 -2.86 5.65
N PHE A 4 -9.24 -2.33 4.55
CA PHE A 4 -8.47 -1.73 3.46
C PHE A 4 -7.32 -0.83 3.98
N GLY A 5 -7.54 -0.10 5.08
CA GLY A 5 -6.46 0.57 5.81
C GLY A 5 -5.83 1.71 5.03
N ARG A 6 -6.25 2.95 5.29
CA ARG A 6 -5.73 4.12 4.55
C ARG A 6 -4.30 4.50 4.92
N THR A 7 -3.85 4.09 6.11
CA THR A 7 -2.53 4.48 6.65
C THR A 7 -1.37 4.05 5.75
N THR A 8 -1.44 2.86 5.15
CA THR A 8 -0.41 2.39 4.21
C THR A 8 -0.36 3.29 2.96
N LEU A 9 -1.50 3.55 2.34
CA LEU A 9 -1.63 4.48 1.21
C LEU A 9 -1.16 5.91 1.55
N GLU A 10 -1.57 6.44 2.71
CA GLU A 10 -1.21 7.80 3.15
C GLU A 10 0.30 7.95 3.37
N ALA A 11 0.93 6.97 4.01
CA ALA A 11 2.39 6.96 4.18
C ALA A 11 3.12 6.93 2.83
N LEU A 12 2.66 6.06 1.91
CA LEU A 12 3.23 5.99 0.56
C LEU A 12 3.01 7.30 -0.23
N ALA A 13 1.85 7.94 -0.10
CA ALA A 13 1.56 9.25 -0.71
C ALA A 13 2.54 10.34 -0.25
N MET A 14 2.96 10.29 1.02
CA MET A 14 3.97 11.19 1.58
C MET A 14 5.41 10.78 1.24
N GLY A 15 5.58 9.78 0.37
CA GLY A 15 6.88 9.24 -0.02
C GLY A 15 7.59 8.52 1.14
N ARG A 16 6.85 7.97 2.10
CA ARG A 16 7.41 7.24 3.26
C ARG A 16 7.30 5.73 3.01
N PRO A 17 8.42 4.98 3.02
CA PRO A 17 8.39 3.55 2.78
C PRO A 17 7.65 2.86 3.93
N VAL A 18 6.84 1.86 3.58
CA VAL A 18 6.02 1.10 4.54
C VAL A 18 6.50 -0.34 4.57
N ILE A 19 6.63 -0.90 5.77
CA ILE A 19 6.77 -2.34 6.00
C ILE A 19 5.43 -2.83 6.53
N GLY A 20 4.85 -3.85 5.90
CA GLY A 20 3.53 -4.36 6.28
C GLY A 20 3.41 -5.86 6.03
N TYR A 21 2.60 -6.52 6.87
CA TYR A 21 2.31 -7.93 6.69
C TYR A 21 1.51 -8.16 5.39
N ALA A 22 1.80 -9.26 4.71
CA ALA A 22 1.10 -9.71 3.52
C ALA A 22 -0.29 -10.26 3.88
N HIS A 23 -1.15 -9.41 4.44
CA HIS A 23 -2.50 -9.72 4.89
C HIS A 23 -3.51 -8.66 4.43
N GLY A 24 -4.70 -9.11 4.03
CA GLY A 24 -5.84 -8.23 3.71
C GLY A 24 -5.52 -7.10 2.73
N GLY A 25 -6.11 -5.92 2.96
CA GLY A 25 -5.92 -4.75 2.09
C GLY A 25 -4.49 -4.20 2.07
N VAL A 26 -3.72 -4.40 3.15
CA VAL A 26 -2.29 -4.02 3.18
C VAL A 26 -1.50 -4.81 2.14
N ARG A 27 -1.80 -6.11 1.98
CA ARG A 27 -1.20 -6.93 0.94
C ARG A 27 -1.47 -6.35 -0.44
N GLU A 28 -2.74 -6.11 -0.77
CA GLU A 28 -3.17 -5.62 -2.07
C GLU A 28 -2.52 -4.27 -2.42
N GLN A 29 -2.47 -3.35 -1.45
CA GLN A 29 -1.84 -2.05 -1.64
C GLN A 29 -0.33 -2.13 -1.85
N LEU A 30 0.38 -2.89 -1.00
CA LEU A 30 1.83 -3.01 -1.10
C LEU A 30 2.24 -3.83 -2.33
N GLU A 31 1.50 -4.87 -2.73
CA GLU A 31 1.76 -5.60 -3.98
C GLU A 31 1.65 -4.68 -5.20
N ALA A 32 0.69 -3.74 -5.20
CA ALA A 32 0.50 -2.81 -6.31
C ALA A 32 1.51 -1.65 -6.31
N LEU A 33 1.83 -1.10 -5.13
CA LEU A 33 2.53 0.19 -5.02
C LEU A 33 3.95 0.07 -4.49
N PHE A 34 4.20 -0.86 -3.57
CA PHE A 34 5.47 -0.95 -2.87
C PHE A 34 5.82 -2.38 -2.42
N PRO A 35 6.10 -3.32 -3.36
CA PRO A 35 6.27 -4.74 -3.02
C PRO A 35 7.42 -5.01 -2.06
N LYS A 36 8.43 -4.11 -2.04
CA LYS A 36 9.57 -4.17 -1.13
C LYS A 36 9.14 -4.12 0.35
N GLY A 37 7.97 -3.57 0.67
CA GLY A 37 7.41 -3.48 2.01
C GLY A 37 6.80 -4.75 2.58
N LEU A 38 6.51 -5.75 1.73
CA LEU A 38 5.79 -6.93 2.16
C LEU A 38 6.66 -7.85 3.01
N VAL A 39 6.06 -8.36 4.08
CA VAL A 39 6.62 -9.41 4.93
C VAL A 39 5.57 -10.51 5.21
N PRO A 40 5.96 -11.78 5.37
CA PRO A 40 5.03 -12.83 5.76
C PRO A 40 4.37 -12.55 7.12
N VAL A 41 3.09 -12.91 7.26
CA VAL A 41 2.33 -12.69 8.51
C VAL A 41 3.01 -13.42 9.67
N GLY A 42 3.32 -12.68 10.74
CA GLY A 42 3.96 -13.22 11.94
C GLY A 42 5.47 -13.39 11.87
N ASP A 43 6.11 -13.12 10.71
CA ASP A 43 7.56 -13.12 10.57
C ASP A 43 8.14 -11.79 11.07
N THR A 44 8.31 -11.68 12.39
CA THR A 44 8.90 -10.50 13.02
C THR A 44 10.36 -10.29 12.64
N ASP A 45 11.08 -11.37 12.32
CA ASP A 45 12.49 -11.28 11.92
C ASP A 45 12.64 -10.65 10.54
N ALA A 46 11.71 -10.90 9.62
CA ALA A 46 11.64 -10.18 8.35
C ALA A 46 11.37 -8.68 8.53
N VAL A 47 10.51 -8.29 9.49
CA VAL A 47 10.28 -6.87 9.83
C VAL A 47 11.57 -6.25 10.35
N VAL A 48 12.22 -6.88 11.34
CA VAL A 48 13.46 -6.36 11.95
C VAL A 48 14.57 -6.20 10.91
N ARG A 49 14.77 -7.19 10.03
CA ARG A 49 15.77 -7.09 8.95
C ARG A 49 15.54 -5.88 8.05
N LYS A 50 14.30 -5.67 7.59
CA LYS A 50 13.96 -4.49 6.75
C LYS A 50 14.15 -3.18 7.50
N VAL A 51 13.74 -3.10 8.77
CA VAL A 51 13.97 -1.90 9.59
C VAL A 51 15.46 -1.59 9.70
N LEU A 52 16.29 -2.59 9.96
CA LEU A 52 17.74 -2.42 10.06
C LEU A 52 18.41 -2.04 8.74
N GLU A 53 17.91 -2.56 7.63
CA GLU A 53 18.34 -2.21 6.27
C GLU A 53 17.96 -0.76 5.92
N TRP A 54 16.69 -0.41 6.13
CA TRP A 54 16.11 0.85 5.65
C TRP A 54 16.42 2.06 6.54
N ARG A 55 16.85 1.84 7.79
CA ARG A 55 17.24 2.94 8.68
C ARG A 55 18.42 3.76 8.12
N HIS A 56 19.27 3.11 7.33
CA HIS A 56 20.47 3.73 6.75
C HIS A 56 20.19 4.26 5.36
N GLU A 57 19.53 3.45 4.53
CA GLU A 57 19.18 3.80 3.15
C GLU A 57 17.74 3.36 2.87
N PRO A 58 16.75 4.23 3.15
CA PRO A 58 15.36 3.88 2.91
C PRO A 58 15.09 3.76 1.41
N PRO A 59 14.41 2.69 0.96
CA PRO A 59 14.06 2.55 -0.45
C PRO A 59 13.18 3.73 -0.91
N PRO A 60 13.42 4.28 -2.11
CA PRO A 60 12.61 5.37 -2.63
C PRO A 60 11.19 4.88 -2.89
N VAL A 61 10.22 5.65 -2.44
CA VAL A 61 8.81 5.45 -2.77
C VAL A 61 8.49 6.22 -4.04
N ARG A 62 7.97 5.52 -5.05
CA ARG A 62 7.51 6.15 -6.29
C ARG A 62 6.19 6.87 -6.06
N GLU A 63 5.89 7.87 -6.88
CA GLU A 63 4.58 8.51 -6.85
C GLU A 63 3.46 7.46 -6.98
N LEU A 64 2.40 7.64 -6.21
CA LEU A 64 1.27 6.74 -6.21
C LEU A 64 0.67 6.66 -7.61
N ALA A 65 0.48 5.44 -8.10
CA ALA A 65 -0.19 5.22 -9.36
C ALA A 65 -1.63 5.79 -9.32
N ASP A 66 -2.10 6.31 -10.46
CA ASP A 66 -3.45 6.89 -10.63
C ASP A 66 -4.58 5.97 -10.14
N ALA A 67 -4.33 4.67 -10.08
CA ALA A 67 -5.24 3.63 -9.60
C ALA A 67 -5.78 3.85 -8.18
N PHE A 68 -5.09 4.64 -7.33
CA PHE A 68 -5.57 5.01 -5.98
C PHE A 68 -5.90 6.50 -5.84
N SER A 69 -5.99 7.23 -6.95
CA SER A 69 -6.39 8.64 -6.95
C SER A 69 -7.89 8.82 -6.65
N LEU A 70 -8.24 9.96 -6.06
CA LEU A 70 -9.63 10.33 -5.80
C LEU A 70 -10.46 10.40 -7.09
N PRO A 71 -9.99 11.03 -8.20
CA PRO A 71 -10.75 11.04 -9.45
C PRO A 71 -11.01 9.65 -10.00
N ALA A 72 -10.01 8.74 -9.99
CA ALA A 72 -10.21 7.38 -10.46
C ALA A 72 -11.20 6.58 -9.60
N MET A 73 -11.21 6.81 -8.28
CA MET A 73 -12.22 6.23 -7.38
C MET A 73 -13.63 6.73 -7.71
N GLN A 74 -13.79 8.04 -7.92
CA GLN A 74 -15.07 8.65 -8.25
C GLN A 74 -15.59 8.16 -9.60
N GLU A 75 -14.74 8.14 -10.63
CA GLU A 75 -15.13 7.67 -11.97
C GLU A 75 -15.57 6.21 -11.95
N ARG A 76 -14.82 5.32 -11.28
CA ARG A 76 -15.22 3.91 -11.12
C ARG A 76 -16.55 3.76 -10.39
N THR A 77 -16.79 4.59 -9.37
CA THR A 77 -18.05 4.56 -8.62
C THR A 77 -19.22 5.01 -9.51
N LEU A 78 -19.05 6.09 -10.26
CA LEU A 78 -20.08 6.60 -11.18
C LEU A 78 -20.34 5.65 -12.35
N SER A 79 -19.32 4.93 -12.84
CA SER A 79 -19.48 3.91 -13.89
C SER A 79 -20.52 2.86 -13.49
N VAL A 80 -20.41 2.33 -12.27
CA VAL A 80 -21.35 1.32 -11.76
C VAL A 80 -22.79 1.85 -11.72
N TYR A 81 -22.98 3.12 -11.35
CA TYR A 81 -24.31 3.74 -11.37
C TYR A 81 -24.86 3.90 -12.79
N ARG A 82 -24.01 4.22 -13.76
CA ARG A 82 -24.39 4.36 -15.17
C ARG A 82 -24.77 3.02 -15.82
N GLU A 83 -24.23 1.90 -15.34
CA GLU A 83 -24.58 0.56 -15.82
C GLU A 83 -26.01 0.14 -15.46
N LEU A 84 -26.62 0.78 -14.45
CA LEU A 84 -27.96 0.49 -13.95
C LEU A 84 -29.03 1.49 -14.43
N ALA A 85 -28.64 2.53 -15.18
CA ALA A 85 -29.52 3.57 -15.71
C ALA A 85 -29.96 3.26 -17.15
#